data_AF-A0A397ECM4-F1
#
_entry.id   AF-A0A397ECM4-F1
#
_cell.length_a   1.000
_cell.length_b   1.000
_cell.length_c   1.000
_cell.angle_alpha   90.00
_cell.angle_beta   90.00
_cell.angle_gamma   90.00
#
_symmetry.space_group_name_H-M   'P 1'
#
loop_
_entity.id
_entity.type
_entity.pdbx_description
1 polymer ?
#
loop_
_entity_poly.entity_id
_entity_poly.type
_entity_poly.pdbx_seq_one_letter_code
_entity_poly.pdbx_strand_id
1 'polypeptide(L)'
;MADIAIAQSNREFHLNKLAKTPSELDMADQGPLREEYPASWAILADKGYQGLHRNLRAITPTKRPAGGVLTVSEMDVNDKIASD
;
A
#
# COMPACT_ATOMS: atom_id res chain seq x y z
N MET A 1 15.26 -17.70 -0.08
CA MET A 1 13.97 -17.21 0.49
C MET A 1 13.57 -15.99 -0.31
N ALA A 2 12.29 -15.86 -0.67
CA ALA A 2 11.80 -14.67 -1.39
C ALA A 2 11.42 -13.57 -0.40
N ASP A 3 11.58 -12.30 -0.79
CA ASP A 3 11.36 -11.16 0.11
C ASP A 3 9.95 -11.10 0.68
N ILE A 4 8.94 -11.51 -0.11
CA ILE A 4 7.55 -11.59 0.34
C ILE A 4 7.36 -12.57 1.49
N ALA A 5 8.10 -13.69 1.52
CA ALA A 5 8.00 -14.67 2.60
C ALA A 5 8.54 -14.09 3.92
N ILE A 6 9.59 -13.26 3.84
CA ILE A 6 10.17 -12.56 5.00
C ILE A 6 9.20 -11.46 5.48
N ALA A 7 8.60 -10.71 4.57
CA ALA A 7 7.57 -9.71 4.95
C ALA A 7 6.35 -10.37 5.60
N GLN A 8 5.93 -11.54 5.10
CA GLN A 8 4.83 -12.30 5.68
C GLN A 8 5.19 -12.87 7.06
N SER A 9 6.41 -13.37 7.27
CA SER A 9 6.83 -13.85 8.59
C SER A 9 6.90 -12.71 9.61
N ASN A 10 7.17 -11.48 9.18
CA ASN A 10 7.24 -10.29 10.02
C ASN A 10 5.90 -9.53 10.12
N ARG A 11 4.77 -10.18 9.80
CA ARG A 11 3.44 -9.54 9.72
C ARG A 11 3.08 -8.70 10.95
N GLU A 12 3.30 -9.22 12.16
CA GLU A 12 2.94 -8.50 13.39
C GLU A 12 3.72 -7.19 13.55
N PHE A 13 5.01 -7.18 13.19
CA PHE A 13 5.79 -5.96 13.17
C PHE A 13 5.18 -4.92 12.23
N HIS A 14 4.79 -5.35 11.03
CA HIS A 14 4.14 -4.47 10.05
C HIS A 14 2.78 -3.95 10.54
N LEU A 15 1.93 -4.80 11.11
CA LEU A 15 0.63 -4.37 11.65
C LEU A 15 0.79 -3.30 12.73
N ASN A 16 1.74 -3.49 13.65
CA ASN A 16 2.03 -2.50 14.70
C ASN A 16 2.51 -1.16 14.12
N LYS A 17 3.26 -1.18 13.02
CA LYS A 17 3.73 0.04 12.34
C LYS A 17 2.67 0.71 11.47
N LEU A 18 1.69 -0.05 10.99
CA LEU A 18 0.59 0.49 10.19
C LEU A 18 -0.53 1.05 11.06
N ALA A 19 -0.66 0.63 12.31
CA ALA A 19 -1.73 1.11 13.18
C ALA A 19 -1.69 2.65 13.32
N LYS A 20 -2.78 3.30 12.95
CA LYS A 20 -3.00 4.71 13.22
C LYS A 20 -3.13 4.93 14.72
N THR A 21 -2.50 5.97 15.22
CA THR A 21 -2.76 6.49 16.56
C THR A 21 -4.15 7.13 16.63
N PRO A 22 -4.73 7.34 17.83
CA PRO A 22 -6.05 7.96 17.94
C PRO A 22 -6.16 9.33 17.25
N SER A 23 -5.09 10.14 17.27
CA SER A 23 -5.04 11.44 16.59
C SER A 23 -4.95 11.33 15.06
N GLU A 24 -4.53 10.17 14.55
CA GLU A 24 -4.37 9.92 13.11
C GLU A 24 -5.62 9.30 12.48
N LEU A 25 -6.59 8.83 13.27
CA LEU A 25 -7.82 8.22 12.76
C LEU A 25 -8.64 9.18 11.91
N ASP A 26 -8.62 10.47 12.24
CA ASP A 26 -9.35 11.52 11.51
C ASP A 26 -8.51 12.15 10.39
N MET A 27 -7.24 11.74 10.22
CA MET A 27 -6.43 12.22 9.12
C MET A 27 -6.97 11.70 7.78
N ALA A 28 -7.02 12.60 6.80
CA ALA A 28 -7.48 12.27 5.46
C ALA A 28 -6.60 11.17 4.86
N ASP A 29 -7.27 10.14 4.34
CA ASP A 29 -6.65 8.99 3.70
C ASP A 29 -7.38 8.71 2.39
N GLN A 30 -6.71 8.93 1.27
CA GLN A 30 -7.24 8.72 -0.08
C GLN A 30 -6.66 7.47 -0.75
N GLY A 31 -5.79 6.74 -0.04
CA GLY A 31 -5.19 5.52 -0.54
C GLY A 31 -6.24 4.40 -0.76
N PRO A 32 -6.04 3.52 -1.76
CA PRO A 32 -6.77 2.27 -1.89
C PRO A 32 -6.91 1.48 -0.58
N LEU A 33 -8.01 0.72 -0.46
CA LEU A 33 -8.32 -0.15 0.68
C LEU A 33 -8.54 0.58 2.02
N ARG A 34 -8.66 1.92 2.05
CA ARG A 34 -8.92 2.68 3.29
C ARG A 34 -10.17 2.24 4.05
N GLU A 35 -11.22 1.84 3.32
CA GLU A 35 -12.51 1.46 3.92
C GLU A 35 -12.43 0.08 4.58
N GLU A 36 -11.60 -0.81 4.03
CA GLU A 36 -11.31 -2.13 4.60
C GLU A 36 -10.33 -2.05 5.79
N TYR A 37 -9.49 -1.02 5.81
CA TYR A 37 -8.44 -0.80 6.81
C TYR A 37 -8.46 0.64 7.37
N PRO A 38 -9.56 1.09 8.00
CA PRO A 38 -9.74 2.49 8.39
C PRO A 38 -8.76 2.95 9.48
N ALA A 39 -8.32 2.01 10.33
CA ALA A 39 -7.37 2.25 11.41
C ALA A 39 -5.91 1.96 11.04
N SER A 40 -5.61 1.76 9.75
CA SER A 40 -4.25 1.44 9.30
C SER A 40 -3.79 2.36 8.19
N TRP A 41 -2.54 2.82 8.28
CA TRP A 41 -1.77 3.31 7.14
C TRP A 41 -1.52 2.20 6.11
N ALA A 42 -1.02 2.57 4.93
CA ALA A 42 -0.70 1.64 3.86
C ALA A 42 0.82 1.43 3.70
N ILE A 43 1.20 0.21 3.30
CA ILE A 43 2.57 -0.08 2.83
C ILE A 43 2.60 0.12 1.32
N LEU A 44 3.52 0.95 0.82
CA LEU A 44 3.88 0.95 -0.59
C LEU A 44 4.82 -0.22 -0.86
N ALA A 45 4.38 -1.15 -1.69
CA ALA A 45 5.05 -2.41 -1.94
C ALA A 45 5.36 -2.58 -3.43
N ASP A 46 6.59 -2.99 -3.74
CA ASP A 46 6.98 -3.29 -5.11
C ASP A 46 6.26 -4.53 -5.65
N LYS A 47 6.28 -4.71 -6.99
CA LYS A 47 5.66 -5.86 -7.67
C LYS A 47 6.13 -7.23 -7.15
N GLY A 48 7.35 -7.33 -6.62
CA GLY A 48 7.87 -8.55 -5.99
C GLY A 48 7.12 -8.99 -4.72
N TYR A 49 6.32 -8.08 -4.14
CA TYR A 49 5.48 -8.33 -2.97
C TYR A 49 4.00 -8.53 -3.34
N GLN A 50 3.69 -8.79 -4.61
CA GLN A 50 2.34 -9.08 -5.05
C GLN A 50 1.75 -10.25 -4.24
N GLY A 51 0.62 -10.00 -3.56
CA GLY A 51 -0.01 -10.93 -2.63
C GLY A 51 0.14 -10.54 -1.16
N LEU A 52 1.00 -9.58 -0.82
CA LEU A 52 1.10 -9.04 0.55
C LEU A 52 -0.21 -8.39 1.01
N HIS A 53 -0.99 -7.83 0.07
CA HIS A 53 -2.30 -7.24 0.30
C HIS A 53 -3.32 -8.20 0.93
N ARG A 54 -3.10 -9.52 0.87
CA ARG A 54 -3.98 -10.51 1.49
C ARG A 54 -3.99 -10.43 3.02
N ASN A 55 -2.93 -9.90 3.61
CA ASN A 55 -2.71 -9.94 5.06
C ASN A 55 -2.39 -8.58 5.68
N LEU A 56 -2.09 -7.58 4.87
CA LEU A 56 -1.71 -6.21 5.23
C LEU A 56 -2.36 -5.25 4.23
N ARG A 57 -2.55 -3.97 4.61
CA ARG A 57 -2.92 -2.93 3.65
C ARG A 57 -1.71 -2.56 2.79
N ALA A 58 -1.43 -3.38 1.78
CA ALA A 58 -0.32 -3.18 0.86
C ALA A 58 -0.81 -2.69 -0.50
N ILE A 59 -0.23 -1.59 -0.98
CA ILE A 59 -0.55 -0.95 -2.25
C ILE A 59 0.67 -1.06 -3.14
N THR A 60 0.48 -1.54 -4.38
CA THR A 60 1.52 -1.55 -5.39
C THR A 60 1.17 -0.50 -6.44
N PRO A 61 1.79 0.70 -6.41
CA PRO A 61 1.61 1.69 -7.45
C PRO A 61 1.94 1.13 -8.83
N THR A 62 1.24 1.59 -9.85
CA THR A 62 1.43 1.09 -11.20
C THR A 62 2.78 1.58 -11.73
N LYS A 63 3.69 0.66 -12.01
CA LYS A 63 4.97 0.99 -12.64
C LYS A 63 4.77 1.17 -14.15
N ARG A 64 5.40 2.19 -14.71
CA ARG A 64 5.46 2.40 -16.15
C ARG A 64 5.98 1.14 -16.88
N PRO A 65 5.31 0.67 -17.94
CA PRO A 65 5.80 -0.46 -18.75
C PRO A 65 7.08 -0.08 -19.52
N ALA A 66 7.89 -1.08 -19.87
CA ALA A 66 9.11 -0.86 -20.64
C ALA A 66 8.79 -0.21 -22.00
N GLY A 67 9.35 0.97 -22.27
CA GLY A 67 9.14 1.71 -23.52
C GLY A 67 7.75 2.35 -23.66
N GLY A 68 6.89 2.27 -22.64
CA GLY A 68 5.54 2.86 -22.68
C GLY A 68 5.33 3.98 -21.67
N VAL A 69 4.08 4.45 -21.57
CA VAL A 69 3.62 5.41 -20.57
C VAL A 69 2.50 4.80 -19.76
N LEU A 70 2.25 5.36 -18.57
CA LEU A 70 1.01 5.06 -17.85
C LEU A 70 -0.16 5.67 -18.60
N THR A 71 -1.30 5.00 -18.56
CA THR A 71 -2.57 5.61 -18.95
C THR A 71 -2.91 6.77 -18.01
N VAL A 72 -3.77 7.68 -18.45
CA VAL A 72 -4.25 8.81 -17.61
C VAL A 72 -4.86 8.28 -16.31
N SER A 73 -5.67 7.22 -16.37
CA SER A 73 -6.27 6.61 -15.19
C SER A 73 -5.25 6.00 -14.23
N GLU A 74 -4.19 5.36 -14.73
CA GLU A 74 -3.13 4.82 -13.86
C GLU A 74 -2.31 5.93 -13.21
N MET A 75 -2.09 7.04 -13.92
CA MET A 75 -1.43 8.22 -13.38
C MET A 75 -2.30 8.85 -12.29
N ASP A 76 -3.58 9.06 -12.53
CA ASP A 76 -4.53 9.61 -11.54
C ASP A 76 -4.58 8.75 -10.27
N VAL A 77 -4.53 7.43 -10.40
CA VAL A 77 -4.48 6.51 -9.25
C VAL A 77 -3.17 6.66 -8.49
N ASN A 78 -2.05 6.67 -9.19
CA ASN A 78 -0.74 6.86 -8.56
C ASN A 78 -0.60 8.23 -7.89
N ASP A 79 -1.15 9.30 -8.48
CA ASP A 79 -1.12 10.65 -7.93
C ASP A 79 -1.94 10.74 -6.65
N LYS A 80 -3.12 10.10 -6.61
CA LYS A 80 -3.90 9.97 -5.36
C LYS A 80 -3.16 9.22 -4.27
N ILE A 81 -2.44 8.16 -4.63
CA ILE A 81 -1.59 7.40 -3.69
C ILE A 81 -0.41 8.26 -3.20
N ALA A 82 0.17 9.09 -4.07
CA ALA A 82 1.34 9.92 -3.75
C ALA A 82 0.99 11.18 -2.95
N SER A 83 -0.25 11.66 -3.06
CA SER A 83 -0.75 12.82 -2.30
C SER A 83 -1.20 12.50 -0.88
N ASP A 84 -1.30 11.21 -0.56
CA ASP A 84 -1.63 10.68 0.77
C ASP A 84 -0.42 10.77 1.71
#